data_AF-A0A1D6PDK8-F1
#
_entry.id   AF-A0A1D6PDK8-F1
#
_cell.length_a   1.000
_cell.length_b   1.000
_cell.length_c   1.000
_cell.angle_alpha   90.00
_cell.angle_beta   90.00
_cell.angle_gamma   90.00
#
_symmetry.space_group_name_H-M   'P 1'
#
loop_
_entity.id
_entity.type
_entity.pdbx_description
1 polymer ?
#
loop_
_entity_poly.entity_id
_entity_poly.type
_entity_poly.pdbx_seq_one_letter_code
_entity_poly.pdbx_strand_id
1 'polypeptide(L)'
;MLINAECALLLWGFYRILSCDPGIFACDSSYLAEAGCKDFVEAIYTSERLPMLSRVRQCTWCKANIRGYDHHCPAFGTCIGQKNHRLFMALLTGFVVAESTYTMCSTKYITICISSGTIKSENPVSLNMVISTMLFSILQVLWQIVFLMWHIYCICFNIKTYELTGRNILSSR
;
A
#
# COMPACT_ATOMS: atom_id res chain seq x y z
N MET A 1 -26.59 0.52 -0.64
CA MET A 1 -26.10 0.63 -2.03
C MET A 1 -24.69 1.20 -2.09
N LEU A 2 -24.39 2.31 -1.39
CA LEU A 2 -23.05 2.93 -1.39
C LEU A 2 -21.93 1.96 -0.94
N ILE A 3 -22.07 1.32 0.23
CA ILE A 3 -21.05 0.41 0.74
C ILE A 3 -20.78 -0.78 -0.19
N ASN A 4 -21.81 -1.29 -0.88
CA ASN A 4 -21.64 -2.39 -1.84
C ASN A 4 -20.81 -1.94 -3.06
N ALA A 5 -21.00 -0.70 -3.51
CA ALA A 5 -20.22 -0.13 -4.60
C ALA A 5 -18.75 0.10 -4.17
N GLU A 6 -18.54 0.63 -2.97
CA GLU A 6 -17.19 0.77 -2.38
C GLU A 6 -16.49 -0.59 -2.28
N CYS A 7 -17.15 -1.61 -1.75
CA CYS A 7 -16.61 -2.97 -1.68
C CYS A 7 -16.30 -3.54 -3.06
N ALA A 8 -17.17 -3.36 -4.06
CA ALA A 8 -16.93 -3.85 -5.42
C ALA A 8 -15.70 -3.18 -6.05
N LEU A 9 -15.53 -1.87 -5.88
CA LEU A 9 -14.37 -1.12 -6.34
C LEU A 9 -13.08 -1.57 -5.64
N LEU A 10 -13.15 -1.80 -4.33
CA LEU A 10 -12.02 -2.31 -3.55
C LEU A 10 -11.62 -3.72 -3.97
N LEU A 11 -12.57 -4.63 -4.15
CA LEU A 11 -12.30 -5.99 -4.63
C LEU A 11 -11.67 -5.98 -6.03
N TRP A 12 -12.21 -5.16 -6.93
CA TRP A 12 -11.63 -4.97 -8.26
C TRP A 12 -10.22 -4.40 -8.19
N GLY A 13 -10.00 -3.35 -7.40
CA GLY A 13 -8.68 -2.77 -7.22
C GLY A 13 -7.69 -3.75 -6.59
N PHE A 14 -8.13 -4.55 -5.62
CA PHE A 14 -7.33 -5.58 -4.95
C PHE A 14 -6.88 -6.67 -5.94
N TYR A 15 -7.82 -7.15 -6.76
CA TYR A 15 -7.49 -8.06 -7.86
C TYR A 15 -6.46 -7.45 -8.82
N ARG A 16 -6.64 -6.16 -9.15
CA ARG A 16 -5.71 -5.45 -10.03
C ARG A 16 -4.33 -5.31 -9.41
N ILE A 17 -4.18 -4.95 -8.13
CA ILE A 17 -2.86 -4.76 -7.54
C ILE A 17 -2.09 -6.08 -7.41
N LEU A 18 -2.81 -7.19 -7.16
CA LEU A 18 -2.24 -8.55 -7.16
C LEU A 18 -1.77 -8.98 -8.54
N SER A 19 -2.51 -8.61 -9.59
CA SER A 19 -2.24 -9.06 -10.96
C SER A 19 -1.36 -8.09 -11.75
N CYS A 20 -1.16 -6.86 -11.27
CA CYS A 20 -0.35 -5.85 -11.97
C CYS A 20 1.15 -6.11 -11.78
N ASP A 21 1.90 -5.89 -12.86
CA ASP A 21 3.35 -5.81 -12.81
C ASP A 21 3.78 -4.60 -11.95
N PRO A 22 4.52 -4.80 -10.84
CA PRO A 22 5.05 -3.70 -10.03
C PRO A 22 6.14 -2.89 -10.75
N GLY A 23 6.60 -3.37 -11.90
CA GLY A 23 7.71 -2.82 -12.67
C GLY A 23 8.93 -3.73 -12.61
N ILE A 24 8.73 -5.04 -12.73
CA ILE A 24 9.81 -6.02 -12.80
C ILE A 24 10.72 -5.65 -13.97
N PHE A 25 12.00 -5.53 -13.67
CA PHE A 25 13.05 -5.19 -14.62
C PHE A 25 13.96 -6.41 -14.79
N ALA A 26 13.89 -7.04 -15.97
CA ALA A 26 14.88 -8.03 -16.38
C ALA A 26 16.09 -7.28 -16.95
N CYS A 27 17.24 -7.41 -16.30
CA CYS A 27 18.49 -6.90 -16.85
C CYS A 27 19.07 -7.96 -17.77
N ASP A 28 18.97 -7.77 -19.09
CA ASP A 28 19.56 -8.70 -20.05
C ASP A 28 21.08 -8.50 -20.13
N SER A 29 21.82 -9.59 -20.40
CA SER A 29 23.28 -9.59 -20.53
C SER A 29 23.80 -8.65 -21.63
N SER A 30 22.98 -8.35 -22.63
CA SER A 30 23.28 -7.36 -23.69
C SER A 30 23.44 -5.95 -23.13
N TYR A 31 22.63 -5.56 -22.15
CA TYR A 31 22.71 -4.24 -21.51
C TYR A 31 23.92 -4.10 -20.59
N LEU A 32 24.30 -5.17 -19.89
CA LEU A 32 25.53 -5.20 -19.08
C LEU A 32 26.77 -5.06 -19.96
N ALA A 33 26.77 -5.74 -21.11
CA ALA A 33 27.83 -5.63 -22.11
C ALA A 33 27.92 -4.22 -22.71
N GLU A 34 26.78 -3.59 -23.05
CA GLU A 34 26.73 -2.22 -23.56
C GLU A 34 27.15 -1.17 -22.51
N ALA A 35 26.83 -1.42 -21.23
CA ALA A 35 27.26 -0.60 -20.10
C ALA A 35 28.71 -0.85 -19.64
N GLY A 36 29.41 -1.84 -20.22
CA GLY A 36 30.76 -2.24 -19.83
C GLY A 36 30.87 -2.80 -18.41
N CYS A 37 29.77 -3.25 -17.82
CA CYS A 37 29.72 -3.84 -16.48
C CYS A 37 29.71 -5.36 -16.59
N LYS A 38 30.47 -6.05 -15.74
CA LYS A 38 30.51 -7.51 -15.74
C LYS A 38 29.24 -8.11 -15.12
N ASP A 39 28.75 -7.46 -14.06
CA ASP A 39 27.62 -7.95 -13.27
C ASP A 39 26.61 -6.82 -12.95
N PHE A 40 25.34 -7.18 -12.69
CA PHE A 40 24.27 -6.23 -12.32
C PHE A 40 24.60 -5.42 -11.06
N VAL A 41 25.36 -6.00 -10.13
CA VAL A 41 25.83 -5.33 -8.91
C VAL A 41 26.80 -4.18 -9.25
N GLU A 42 27.69 -4.40 -10.22
CA GLU A 42 28.63 -3.39 -10.72
C GLU A 42 27.91 -2.26 -11.47
N ALA A 43 26.87 -2.60 -12.23
CA ALA A 43 26.02 -1.64 -12.95
C ALA A 43 25.15 -0.76 -12.02
N ILE A 44 24.71 -1.29 -10.87
CA ILE A 44 24.03 -0.51 -9.83
C ILE A 44 25.01 0.44 -9.14
N TYR A 45 26.23 -0.04 -8.83
CA TYR A 45 27.24 0.78 -8.13
C TYR A 45 27.76 1.94 -8.98
N THR A 46 27.83 1.76 -10.30
CA THR A 46 28.21 2.80 -11.28
C THR A 46 27.04 3.70 -11.68
N SER A 47 26.01 3.83 -10.82
CA SER A 47 24.74 4.57 -11.00
C SER A 47 24.83 5.94 -11.70
N GLU A 48 25.98 6.61 -11.69
CA GLU A 48 26.21 7.86 -12.43
C GLU A 48 26.15 7.69 -13.96
N ARG A 49 26.42 6.49 -14.49
CA ARG A 49 26.55 6.24 -15.93
C ARG A 49 25.27 5.75 -16.61
N LEU A 50 24.33 5.14 -15.85
CA LEU A 50 23.01 4.72 -16.36
C LEU A 50 21.87 5.33 -15.53
N PRO A 51 21.33 6.49 -15.95
CA PRO A 51 20.17 7.12 -15.31
C PRO A 51 18.95 6.19 -15.18
N MET A 52 18.83 5.22 -16.10
CA MET A 52 17.76 4.22 -16.11
C MET A 52 17.85 3.21 -14.95
N LEU A 53 19.06 2.91 -14.44
CA LEU A 53 19.28 1.98 -13.31
C LEU A 53 19.20 2.65 -11.94
N SER A 54 19.35 3.98 -11.87
CA SER A 54 19.34 4.75 -10.60
C SER A 54 18.10 4.51 -9.71
N ARG A 55 17.02 3.95 -10.28
CA ARG A 55 15.75 3.68 -9.60
C ARG A 55 15.40 2.19 -9.49
N VAL A 56 16.24 1.27 -9.95
CA VAL A 56 15.96 -0.17 -9.86
C VAL A 56 16.56 -0.72 -8.57
N ARG A 57 15.78 -1.49 -7.79
CA ARG A 57 16.26 -2.17 -6.59
C ARG A 57 15.76 -3.59 -6.52
N GLN A 58 16.54 -4.46 -5.89
CA GLN A 58 16.17 -5.85 -5.70
C GLN A 58 15.29 -6.01 -4.45
N CYS A 59 14.15 -6.68 -4.60
CA CYS A 59 13.37 -7.16 -3.48
C CYS A 59 13.90 -8.53 -3.05
N THR A 60 14.30 -8.67 -1.78
CA THR A 60 14.81 -9.94 -1.24
C THR A 60 13.74 -11.02 -1.13
N TRP A 61 12.48 -10.63 -0.89
CA TRP A 61 11.37 -11.56 -0.72
C TRP A 61 10.89 -12.11 -2.08
N CYS A 62 10.69 -11.22 -3.06
CA CYS A 62 10.27 -11.62 -4.40
C CYS A 62 11.43 -12.11 -5.28
N LYS A 63 12.69 -11.93 -4.85
CA LYS A 63 13.91 -12.20 -5.63
C LYS A 63 13.90 -11.56 -7.03
N ALA A 64 13.30 -10.38 -7.14
CA ALA A 64 13.10 -9.66 -8.39
C ALA A 64 13.60 -8.23 -8.30
N ASN A 65 14.10 -7.70 -9.42
CA ASN A 65 14.51 -6.31 -9.54
C ASN A 65 13.30 -5.47 -9.95
N ILE A 66 12.97 -4.46 -9.15
CA ILE A 66 11.77 -3.64 -9.32
C ILE A 66 12.19 -2.20 -9.63
N ARG A 67 11.68 -1.66 -10.75
CA ARG A 67 11.88 -0.27 -11.13
C ARG A 67 11.05 0.65 -10.26
N GLY A 68 11.72 1.64 -9.71
CA GLY A 68 11.17 2.59 -8.76
C GLY A 68 10.63 1.92 -7.49
N TYR A 69 11.23 0.80 -7.09
CA TYR A 69 10.90 0.06 -5.86
C TYR A 69 10.66 1.00 -4.68
N ASP A 70 9.53 0.83 -4.01
CA ASP A 70 9.21 1.53 -2.77
C ASP A 70 9.38 0.57 -1.59
N HIS A 71 8.54 -0.47 -1.54
CA HIS A 71 8.60 -1.52 -0.52
C HIS A 71 7.95 -2.81 -1.03
N HIS A 72 8.23 -3.93 -0.36
CA HIS A 72 7.40 -5.12 -0.47
C HIS A 72 6.24 -4.99 0.52
N CYS A 73 5.00 -5.08 0.05
CA CYS A 73 3.82 -4.95 0.90
C CYS A 73 3.25 -6.34 1.22
N PRO A 74 3.39 -6.83 2.47
CA PRO A 74 2.85 -8.14 2.85
C PRO A 74 1.32 -8.20 2.72
N ALA A 75 0.63 -7.07 2.97
CA ALA A 75 -0.83 -6.99 2.89
C ALA A 75 -1.37 -7.26 1.48
N PHE A 76 -0.61 -6.85 0.45
CA PHE A 76 -0.95 -7.11 -0.95
C PHE A 76 -0.15 -8.29 -1.55
N GLY A 77 0.75 -8.91 -0.79
CA GLY A 77 1.58 -10.02 -1.26
C GLY A 77 2.46 -9.69 -2.49
N THR A 78 2.72 -8.41 -2.76
CA THR A 78 3.44 -7.96 -3.96
C THR A 78 4.34 -6.76 -3.67
N CYS A 79 5.28 -6.51 -4.57
CA CYS A 79 6.09 -5.30 -4.50
C CYS A 79 5.26 -4.08 -4.90
N ILE A 80 5.50 -2.95 -4.23
CA ILE A 80 5.01 -1.64 -4.66
C ILE A 80 6.17 -0.93 -5.35
N GLY A 81 5.98 -0.59 -6.62
CA GLY A 81 6.97 0.03 -7.49
C GLY A 81 6.35 1.05 -8.41
N GLN A 82 7.12 1.55 -9.37
CA GLN A 82 6.72 2.70 -10.18
C GLN A 82 5.38 2.48 -10.94
N LYS A 83 5.11 1.26 -11.39
CA LYS A 83 3.94 0.96 -12.22
C LYS A 83 2.64 0.82 -11.44
N ASN A 84 2.69 0.35 -10.19
CA ASN A 84 1.50 0.08 -9.37
C ASN A 84 1.35 1.03 -8.16
N HIS A 85 2.30 1.93 -7.90
CA HIS A 85 2.22 2.87 -6.76
C HIS A 85 0.96 3.74 -6.76
N ARG A 86 0.49 4.20 -7.92
CA ARG A 86 -0.78 4.98 -8.01
C ARG A 86 -2.00 4.15 -7.61
N LEU A 87 -2.04 2.88 -8.02
CA LEU A 87 -3.11 1.96 -7.65
C LEU A 87 -3.07 1.65 -6.16
N PHE A 88 -1.88 1.49 -5.59
CA PHE A 88 -1.68 1.34 -4.14
C PHE A 88 -2.25 2.55 -3.37
N MET A 89 -1.92 3.78 -3.76
CA MET A 89 -2.45 4.99 -3.12
C MET A 89 -3.97 5.10 -3.25
N ALA A 90 -4.53 4.76 -4.40
CA ALA A 90 -5.97 4.75 -4.62
C ALA A 90 -6.67 3.70 -3.75
N LEU A 91 -6.10 2.50 -3.62
CA LEU A 91 -6.61 1.44 -2.76
C LEU A 91 -6.55 1.82 -1.29
N LEU A 92 -5.42 2.34 -0.81
CA LEU A 92 -5.28 2.79 0.58
C LEU A 92 -6.30 3.87 0.93
N THR A 93 -6.49 4.84 0.04
CA THR A 93 -7.53 5.88 0.21
C THR A 93 -8.93 5.26 0.19
N GLY A 94 -9.19 4.33 -0.73
CA GLY A 94 -10.46 3.63 -0.83
C GLY A 94 -10.81 2.81 0.43
N PHE A 95 -9.83 2.14 1.04
CA PHE A 95 -10.02 1.41 2.29
C PHE A 95 -10.42 2.35 3.42
N VAL A 96 -9.70 3.47 3.60
CA VAL A 96 -10.05 4.50 4.58
C VAL A 96 -11.48 5.02 4.38
N VAL A 97 -11.88 5.28 3.12
CA VAL A 97 -13.24 5.74 2.80
C VAL A 97 -14.28 4.68 3.16
N ALA A 98 -14.10 3.43 2.71
CA ALA A 98 -15.06 2.36 2.94
C ALA A 98 -15.23 2.03 4.43
N GLU A 99 -14.13 1.98 5.18
CA GLU A 99 -14.15 1.77 6.64
C GLU A 99 -14.80 2.94 7.37
N SER A 100 -14.59 4.17 6.92
CA SER A 100 -15.27 5.36 7.46
C SER A 100 -16.77 5.33 7.18
N THR A 101 -17.17 4.97 5.95
CA THR A 101 -18.58 4.78 5.57
C THR A 101 -19.22 3.68 6.42
N TYR A 102 -18.54 2.55 6.61
CA TYR A 102 -18.99 1.45 7.46
C TYR A 102 -19.18 1.89 8.92
N THR A 103 -18.20 2.60 9.49
CA THR A 103 -18.25 3.12 10.87
C THR A 103 -19.41 4.08 11.06
N MET A 104 -19.63 5.01 10.11
CA MET A 104 -20.75 5.95 10.14
C MET A 104 -22.09 5.21 10.09
N CYS A 105 -22.24 4.24 9.18
CA CYS A 105 -23.48 3.46 9.06
C CYS A 105 -23.76 2.65 10.33
N SER A 106 -22.74 2.00 10.89
CA SER A 106 -22.85 1.22 12.12
C SER A 106 -23.20 2.09 13.33
N THR A 107 -22.61 3.28 13.44
CA THR A 107 -22.93 4.25 14.49
C THR A 107 -24.40 4.67 14.40
N LYS A 108 -24.87 5.04 13.19
CA LYS A 108 -26.28 5.39 12.97
C LYS A 108 -27.23 4.26 13.34
N TYR A 109 -26.90 3.04 12.93
CA TYR A 109 -27.68 1.84 13.28
C TYR A 109 -27.80 1.68 14.80
N ILE A 110 -26.68 1.72 15.52
CA ILE A 110 -26.66 1.60 16.98
C ILE A 110 -27.45 2.73 17.65
N THR A 111 -27.30 3.98 17.20
CA THR A 111 -28.06 5.12 17.74
C THR A 111 -29.57 4.96 17.55
N ILE A 112 -30.02 4.42 16.41
CA ILE A 112 -31.44 4.14 16.16
C ILE A 112 -31.93 3.03 17.10
N CYS A 113 -31.16 1.96 17.30
CA CYS A 113 -31.52 0.89 18.23
C CYS A 113 -31.65 1.40 19.67
N ILE A 114 -30.72 2.25 20.12
CA ILE A 114 -30.76 2.88 21.45
C ILE A 114 -32.02 3.75 21.60
N SER A 115 -32.23 4.68 20.65
CA SER A 115 -33.32 5.66 20.74
C SER A 115 -34.71 5.02 20.60
N SER A 116 -34.83 3.96 19.81
CA SER A 116 -36.10 3.23 19.63
C SER A 116 -36.37 2.22 20.76
N GLY A 117 -35.43 2.03 21.69
CA GLY A 117 -35.53 1.01 22.74
C GLY A 117 -35.51 -0.43 22.24
N THR A 118 -35.16 -0.66 20.96
CA THR A 118 -35.22 -1.97 20.30
C THR A 118 -34.03 -2.87 20.61
N ILE A 119 -33.04 -2.38 21.38
CA ILE A 119 -31.87 -3.18 21.80
C ILE A 119 -32.27 -4.53 22.43
N LYS A 120 -33.34 -4.56 23.23
CA LYS A 120 -33.83 -5.79 23.85
C LYS A 120 -34.49 -6.77 22.87
N SER A 121 -34.93 -6.26 21.71
CA SER A 121 -35.56 -7.03 20.64
C SER A 121 -34.56 -7.54 19.61
N GLU A 122 -33.40 -6.90 19.48
CA GLU A 122 -32.34 -7.33 18.57
C GLU A 122 -31.63 -8.59 19.09
N ASN A 123 -31.13 -9.41 18.17
CA ASN A 123 -30.33 -10.57 18.54
C ASN A 123 -29.02 -10.08 19.20
N PRO A 124 -28.71 -10.49 20.45
CA PRO A 124 -27.51 -10.02 21.14
C PRO A 124 -26.23 -10.36 20.38
N VAL A 125 -26.22 -11.45 19.60
CA VAL A 125 -25.07 -11.85 18.79
C VAL A 125 -24.84 -10.88 17.62
N SER A 126 -25.89 -10.44 16.93
CA SER A 126 -25.74 -9.50 15.80
C SER A 126 -25.29 -8.13 16.28
N LEU A 127 -25.87 -7.63 17.39
CA LEU A 127 -25.48 -6.36 17.97
C LEU A 127 -24.03 -6.37 18.46
N ASN A 128 -23.61 -7.45 19.15
CA ASN A 128 -22.23 -7.61 19.57
C ASN A 128 -21.27 -7.67 18.38
N MET A 129 -21.63 -8.39 17.31
CA MET A 129 -20.83 -8.41 16.09
C MET A 129 -20.65 -7.01 15.51
N VAL A 130 -21.73 -6.24 15.33
CA VAL A 130 -21.67 -4.86 14.79
C VAL A 130 -20.81 -3.95 15.65
N ILE A 131 -20.94 -4.03 16.98
CA ILE A 131 -20.13 -3.23 17.91
C ILE A 131 -18.65 -3.61 17.79
N SER A 132 -18.33 -4.91 17.82
CA SER A 132 -16.96 -5.40 17.72
C SER A 132 -16.30 -5.01 16.40
N THR A 133 -16.99 -5.19 15.27
CA THR A 133 -16.46 -4.82 13.95
C THR A 133 -16.35 -3.31 13.77
N MET A 134 -17.27 -2.52 14.35
CA MET A 134 -17.15 -1.06 14.35
C MET A 134 -15.93 -0.58 15.14
N LEU A 135 -15.69 -1.13 16.33
CA LEU A 135 -14.49 -0.80 17.13
C LEU A 135 -13.20 -1.17 16.38
N PHE A 136 -13.17 -2.34 15.76
CA PHE A 136 -12.04 -2.76 14.93
C PHE A 136 -11.82 -1.80 13.75
N SER A 137 -12.89 -1.44 13.04
CA SER A 137 -12.85 -0.49 11.92
C SER A 137 -12.32 0.89 12.34
N ILE A 138 -12.70 1.39 13.52
CA ILE A 138 -12.17 2.66 14.05
C ILE A 138 -10.65 2.56 14.26
N LEU A 139 -10.18 1.48 14.89
CA LEU A 139 -8.74 1.28 15.10
C LEU A 139 -7.98 1.18 13.78
N GLN A 140 -8.55 0.49 12.78
CA GLN A 140 -7.97 0.40 11.44
C GLN A 140 -7.86 1.77 10.76
N VAL A 141 -8.94 2.56 10.74
CA VAL A 141 -8.95 3.89 10.13
C VAL A 141 -7.91 4.81 10.78
N LEU A 142 -7.81 4.80 12.11
CA LEU A 142 -6.84 5.63 12.84
C LEU A 142 -5.40 5.34 12.39
N TRP A 143 -5.03 4.07 12.32
CA TRP A 143 -3.70 3.66 11.87
C TRP A 143 -3.49 3.93 10.38
N GLN A 144 -4.48 3.63 9.53
CA GLN A 144 -4.40 3.83 8.08
C GLN A 144 -4.27 5.31 7.69
N ILE A 145 -4.93 6.22 8.41
CA ILE A 145 -4.80 7.67 8.15
C ILE A 145 -3.37 8.13 8.40
N VAL A 146 -2.74 7.70 9.51
CA VAL A 146 -1.33 8.04 9.80
C VAL A 146 -0.41 7.48 8.70
N PHE A 147 -0.67 6.24 8.27
CA PHE A 147 0.09 5.60 7.20
C PHE A 147 -0.09 6.30 5.84
N LEU A 148 -1.32 6.72 5.51
CA LEU A 148 -1.64 7.48 4.31
C LEU A 148 -0.97 8.86 4.33
N MET A 149 -1.03 9.58 5.46
CA MET A 149 -0.34 10.85 5.64
C MET A 149 1.17 10.72 5.43
N TRP A 150 1.78 9.66 5.96
CA TRP A 150 3.19 9.35 5.74
C TRP A 150 3.50 9.16 4.25
N HIS A 151 2.69 8.39 3.53
CA HIS A 151 2.88 8.19 2.09
C HIS A 151 2.68 9.49 1.29
N ILE A 152 1.70 10.32 1.64
CA ILE A 152 1.51 11.64 1.02
C ILE A 152 2.73 12.53 1.28
N TYR A 153 3.24 12.55 2.50
CA TYR A 153 4.47 13.26 2.84
C TYR A 153 5.65 12.79 1.98
N CYS A 154 5.88 11.47 1.88
CA CYS A 154 6.90 10.89 1.00
C CYS A 154 6.75 11.35 -0.46
N ILE A 155 5.54 11.37 -1.00
CA ILE A 155 5.26 11.84 -2.36
C ILE A 155 5.59 13.34 -2.51
N CYS A 156 5.14 14.18 -1.58
CA CYS A 156 5.31 15.64 -1.63
C CYS A 156 6.77 16.07 -1.60
N PHE A 157 7.60 15.39 -0.82
CA PHE A 157 9.03 15.69 -0.72
C PHE A 157 9.87 14.87 -1.72
N ASN A 158 9.22 14.09 -2.59
CA ASN A 158 9.87 13.15 -3.50
C ASN A 158 10.88 12.23 -2.78
N ILE A 159 10.62 11.95 -1.49
CA ILE A 159 11.41 11.07 -0.64
C ILE A 159 10.78 9.69 -0.76
N LYS A 160 11.46 8.76 -1.41
CA LYS A 160 11.03 7.37 -1.34
C LYS A 160 11.36 6.79 0.03
N THR A 161 10.53 5.89 0.55
CA THR A 161 10.65 5.38 1.94
C THR A 161 12.03 4.78 2.24
N TYR A 162 12.74 4.30 1.20
CA TYR A 162 14.11 3.80 1.30
C TYR A 162 15.21 4.88 1.39
N GLU A 163 14.96 6.12 0.93
CA GLU A 163 15.96 7.20 0.94
C GLU A 163 16.24 7.67 2.37
N LEU A 164 15.27 7.49 3.26
CA LEU A 164 15.41 7.74 4.69
C LEU A 164 16.22 6.64 5.40
N THR A 165 16.14 5.39 4.95
CA THR A 165 16.94 4.28 5.49
C THR A 165 18.36 4.25 4.94
N GLY A 166 18.60 4.76 3.73
CA GLY A 166 19.92 4.82 3.09
C GLY A 166 20.79 6.01 3.51
N ARG A 167 20.20 7.15 3.90
CA ARG A 167 20.96 8.36 4.29
C ARG A 167 21.80 8.16 5.57
N ASN A 168 21.36 7.29 6.48
CA ASN A 168 22.09 7.01 7.73
C ASN A 168 23.33 6.13 7.54
N ILE A 169 23.52 5.50 6.38
CA ILE A 169 24.69 4.64 6.11
C ILE A 169 25.82 5.45 5.46
N LEU A 170 25.51 6.55 4.77
CA LEU A 170 26.49 7.39 4.07
C LEU A 170 27.03 8.55 4.93
N SER A 171 26.45 8.85 6.10
CA SER A 171 27.00 9.86 7.01
C SER A 171 27.90 9.28 8.13
N SER A 172 28.20 7.97 8.09
CA SER A 172 29.10 7.31 9.04
C SER A 172 30.36 6.71 8.37
N ARG A 173 30.69 7.14 7.14
CA ARG A 173 31.98 6.87 6.49
C ARG A 173 32.66 8.17 6.11
#